data_AF-A0A920ECW0-F1
#
_entry.id   AF-A0A920ECW0-F1
#
_cell.length_a   1.000
_cell.length_b   1.000
_cell.length_c   1.000
_cell.angle_alpha   90.00
_cell.angle_beta   90.00
_cell.angle_gamma   90.00
#
_symmetry.space_group_name_H-M   'P 1'
#
loop_
_entity.id
_entity.type
_entity.pdbx_description
1 polymer ?
#
loop_
_entity_poly.entity_id
_entity_poly.type
_entity_poly.pdbx_seq_one_letter_code
_entity_poly.pdbx_strand_id
1 'polypeptide(L)' 'MPRVDHIPEPGDYYVYDVGHLSSLIVRTTDGSIKAYYNACMHRGTQLKQPGTCGL' A
#
# COMPACT_ATOMS: atom_id res chain seq x y z
N MET A 1 -6.09 -2.36 12.46
CA MET A 1 -5.94 -0.90 12.64
C MET A 1 -4.50 -0.55 12.27
N PRO A 2 -4.19 -0.33 10.98
CA PRO A 2 -2.84 0.00 10.56
C PRO A 2 -2.49 1.39 11.10
N ARG A 3 -1.43 1.46 11.90
CA ARG A 3 -0.87 2.72 12.39
C ARG A 3 0.20 3.17 11.40
N VAL A 4 0.42 4.47 11.31
CA VAL A 4 1.53 5.09 10.54
C VAL A 4 2.92 4.51 10.91
N ASP A 5 3.01 3.85 12.06
CA ASP A 5 4.17 3.14 12.57
C ASP A 5 4.71 2.02 11.66
N HIS A 6 3.87 1.43 10.80
CA HIS A 6 4.32 0.37 9.87
C HIS A 6 5.08 0.89 8.64
N ILE A 7 5.22 2.21 8.48
CA ILE A 7 5.82 2.85 7.28
C ILE A 7 6.84 3.92 7.73
N PRO A 8 7.92 3.52 8.43
CA PRO A 8 8.85 4.45 9.06
C PRO A 8 9.68 5.22 8.02
N GLU A 9 10.10 4.57 6.93
CA GLU A 9 11.02 5.15 5.97
C GLU A 9 10.33 5.50 4.64
N PRO A 10 10.84 6.52 3.92
CA PRO A 10 10.41 6.79 2.56
C PRO A 10 10.75 5.62 1.63
N GLY A 11 9.73 5.05 0.97
CA GLY A 11 9.88 3.85 0.14
C GLY A 11 9.12 2.63 0.68
N ASP A 12 8.84 2.60 1.98
CA ASP A 12 8.01 1.56 2.56
C ASP A 12 6.58 1.61 1.98
N TYR A 13 6.03 0.42 1.73
CA TYR A 13 4.65 0.24 1.30
C TYR A 13 3.93 -0.77 2.20
N TYR A 14 2.62 -0.55 2.31
CA TYR A 14 1.72 -1.39 3.08
C TYR A 14 0.47 -1.70 2.26
N VAL A 15 0.16 -2.98 2.10
CA VAL A 15 -1.07 -3.42 1.43
C VAL A 15 -2.16 -3.65 2.46
N TYR A 16 -3.19 -2.83 2.41
CA TYR A 16 -4.38 -2.96 3.24
C TYR A 16 -5.57 -3.40 2.40
N ASP A 17 -6.28 -4.42 2.89
CA ASP A 17 -7.48 -4.91 2.22
C ASP A 17 -8.73 -4.47 3.00
N VAL A 18 -9.66 -3.81 2.29
CA VAL A 18 -10.94 -3.33 2.81
C VAL A 18 -12.05 -4.07 2.07
N GLY A 19 -12.45 -5.22 2.61
CA GLY A 19 -13.51 -6.05 2.06
C GLY A 19 -13.10 -6.72 0.74
N HIS A 20 -13.41 -6.07 -0.38
CA HIS A 20 -13.02 -6.53 -1.73
C HIS A 20 -12.02 -5.59 -2.41
N LEU A 21 -11.71 -4.47 -1.75
CA LEU A 21 -10.85 -3.42 -2.27
C LEU A 21 -9.49 -3.52 -1.61
N SER A 22 -8.48 -3.86 -2.41
CA SER A 22 -7.10 -3.79 -1.96
C SER A 22 -6.53 -2.39 -2.20
N SER A 23 -6.02 -1.74 -1.16
CA SER A 23 -5.35 -0.44 -1.20
C SER A 23 -3.86 -0.58 -0.87
N LEU A 24 -3.00 -0.04 -1.73
CA LEU A 24 -1.57 0.04 -1.55
C LEU A 24 -1.22 1.43 -0.98
N ILE A 25 -0.83 1.48 0.29
CA ILE A 25 -0.37 2.70 0.95
C ILE A 25 1.16 2.76 0.79
N VAL A 26 1.68 3.90 0.36
CA VAL A 26 3.12 4.10 0.11
C VAL A 26 3.56 5.42 0.73
N ARG A 27 4.71 5.42 1.38
CA ARG A 27 5.34 6.65 1.84
C ARG A 27 6.28 7.20 0.79
N THR A 28 5.96 8.38 0.28
CA THR A 28 6.80 9.06 -0.71
C THR A 28 8.06 9.64 -0.06
N THR A 29 9.10 9.83 -0.86
CA THR A 29 10.38 10.44 -0.43
C THR A 29 10.25 11.87 0.09
N ASP A 30 9.17 12.54 -0.28
CA ASP A 30 8.74 13.85 0.21
C ASP A 30 8.20 13.80 1.67
N GLY A 31 8.03 12.61 2.25
CA GLY A 31 7.45 12.40 3.58
C GLY A 31 5.93 12.30 3.58
N SER A 32 5.29 12.60 2.45
CA SER A 32 3.84 12.47 2.24
C SER A 32 3.41 11.00 2.08
N ILE A 33 2.28 10.63 2.68
CA ILE A 33 1.68 9.28 2.55
C ILE A 33 0.62 9.32 1.43
N LYS A 34 0.71 8.39 0.48
CA LYS A 34 -0.25 8.24 -0.61
C LYS A 34 -0.85 6.83 -0.62
N ALA A 35 -2.12 6.74 -0.97
CA ALA A 35 -2.82 5.46 -1.12
C ALA A 35 -3.26 5.28 -2.59
N TYR A 36 -3.02 4.10 -3.13
CA TYR A 36 -3.35 3.69 -4.48
C TYR A 36 -4.25 2.46 -4.45
N TYR A 37 -5.04 2.24 -5.50
CA TYR A 37 -5.72 0.97 -5.67
C TYR A 37 -4.69 -0.10 -6.06
N ASN A 38 -4.64 -1.18 -5.29
CA ASN A 38 -3.80 -2.34 -5.56
C ASN A 38 -4.44 -3.20 -6.65
N ALA A 39 -4.68 -2.59 -7.81
CA ALA A 39 -5.23 -3.22 -8.98
C ALA A 39 -4.45 -2.75 -10.20
N CYS A 40 -4.00 -3.69 -11.02
CA CYS A 40 -3.37 -3.36 -12.29
C CYS A 40 -4.39 -2.68 -13.21
N MET A 41 -4.09 -1.48 -13.70
CA MET A 41 -4.99 -0.74 -14.63
C MET A 41 -5.25 -1.48 -15.95
N HIS A 42 -4.49 -2.53 -16.26
CA HIS A 42 -4.67 -3.33 -17.47
C HIS A 42 -5.62 -4.52 -17.26
N ARG A 43 -5.49 -5.26 -16.15
CA ARG A 43 -6.22 -6.53 -15.95
C ARG A 43 -6.91 -6.68 -14.59
N GLY A 44 -6.86 -5.66 -13.74
CA GLY A 44 -7.47 -5.69 -12.41
C GLY A 44 -6.85 -6.67 -11.42
N THR A 45 -5.77 -7.36 -11.80
CA THR A 45 -5.03 -8.26 -10.89
C THR A 45 -4.38 -7.46 -9.76
N GLN A 46 -4.38 -8.03 -8.55
CA GLN A 46 -3.69 -7.45 -7.40
C GLN A 46 -2.19 -7.34 -7.68
N LEU A 47 -1.61 -6.16 -7.49
CA LEU A 47 -0.17 -5.90 -7.74
C LEU A 47 0.70 -6.52 -6.63
N LYS A 48 0.20 -6.53 -5.39
CA LYS A 48 0.87 -7.09 -4.21
C LYS A 48 -0.12 -7.87 -3.35
N GLN A 49 0.40 -8.86 -2.61
CA GLN A 49 -0.42 -9.67 -1.72
C GLN A 49 -0.84 -8.88 -0.47
N PRO A 50 -2.05 -9.11 0.06
CA PRO A 50 -2.53 -8.47 1.28
C PRO A 50 -1.64 -8.83 2.48
N GLY A 51 -1.39 -7.87 3.37
CA GLY A 51 -0.55 -8.08 4.56
C GLY A 51 0.96 -8.08 4.30
N THR A 52 1.38 -7.76 3.07
CA THR A 52 2.80 -7.53 2.78
C THR A 52 3.20 -6.13 3.23
N CYS A 53 4.30 -6.05 3.97
CA CYS A 53 4.94 -4.85 4.50
C CYS A 53 6.43 -4.96 4.14
N GLY A 54 6.99 -3.97 3.45
CA GLY A 54 8.42 -3.96 3.13
C GLY A 54 8.85 -2.77 2.28
N LEU A 55 10.15 -2.77 1.99
CA LEU A 55 10.82 -1.94 0.99
C LEU A 55 10.66 -2.53 -0.42
#